data_AF-A0A4C1XES0-F1
#
_entry.id   AF-A0A4C1XES0-F1
#
_cell.length_a   1.000
_cell.length_b   1.000
_cell.length_c   1.000
_cell.angle_alpha   90.00
_cell.angle_beta   90.00
_cell.angle_gamma   90.00
#
_symmetry.space_group_name_H-M   'P 1'
#
loop_
_entity.id
_entity.type
_entity.pdbx_description
1 polymer ?
#
loop_
_entity_poly.entity_id
_entity_poly.type
_entity_poly.pdbx_seq_one_letter_code
_entity_poly.pdbx_strand_id
1 'polypeptide(L)'
;MFSVASEKFYYHLEGIKKACAEILEQNPGTSEYRKTAKNVLRLCNANSAKMRVCGLFAVDAALPLRLTGLTTAYCIVLLQFAFL
;
A
#
# COMPACT_ATOMS: atom_id res chain seq x y z
N MET A 1 -5.20 13.63 -0.04
CA MET A 1 -5.42 13.24 1.38
C MET A 1 -5.22 11.73 1.62
N PHE A 2 -5.84 10.84 0.83
CA PHE A 2 -5.65 9.39 0.96
C PHE A 2 -4.20 8.89 0.75
N SER A 3 -3.45 9.48 -0.18
CA SER A 3 -2.07 9.05 -0.48
C SER A 3 -1.09 9.15 0.70
N VAL A 4 -1.15 10.23 1.49
CA VAL A 4 -0.19 10.49 2.59
C VAL A 4 -0.43 9.55 3.77
N ALA A 5 -1.70 9.27 4.10
CA ALA A 5 -2.03 8.33 5.17
C ALA A 5 -1.62 6.90 4.81
N SER A 6 -1.85 6.49 3.56
CA SER A 6 -1.41 5.19 3.05
C SER A 6 0.12 5.07 3.04
N GLU A 7 0.84 6.11 2.63
CA GLU A 7 2.31 6.15 2.67
C GLU A 7 2.85 6.00 4.10
N LYS A 8 2.30 6.76 5.07
CA LYS A 8 2.68 6.62 6.49
C LYS A 8 2.42 5.22 7.01
N PHE A 9 1.31 4.60 6.62
CA PHE A 9 0.99 3.22 6.98
C PHE A 9 2.04 2.23 6.44
N TYR A 10 2.41 2.31 5.16
CA TYR A 10 3.45 1.43 4.61
C TYR A 10 4.81 1.66 5.25
N TYR A 11 5.16 2.91 5.55
CA TYR A 11 6.41 3.23 6.23
C TYR A 11 6.50 2.54 7.60
N HIS A 12 5.41 2.58 8.39
CA HIS A 12 5.36 1.90 9.68
C HIS A 12 5.34 0.37 9.52
N LEU A 13 4.62 -0.14 8.50
CA LEU A 13 4.58 -1.57 8.19
C LEU A 13 5.97 -2.12 7.87
N GLU A 14 6.76 -1.38 7.09
CA GLU A 14 8.14 -1.75 6.74
C GLU A 14 9.06 -1.75 7.96
N GLY A 15 8.90 -0.77 8.85
CA GLY A 15 9.59 -0.74 10.14
C GLY A 15 9.29 -1.97 11.01
N ILE A 16 8.02 -2.40 11.07
CA ILE A 16 7.60 -3.61 11.79
C ILE A 16 8.21 -4.88 11.15
N LYS A 17 8.22 -4.98 9.82
CA LYS A 17 8.86 -6.12 9.11
C LYS A 17 10.35 -6.20 9.45
N LYS A 18 11.06 -5.07 9.43
CA LYS A 18 12.48 -5.00 9.77
C LYS A 18 12.74 -5.44 11.21
N ALA A 19 11.98 -4.91 12.17
CA ALA A 19 12.12 -5.31 13.58
C ALA A 19 11.83 -6.81 13.79
N CYS A 20 10.82 -7.37 13.12
CA CYS A 20 10.55 -8.81 13.18
C CYS A 20 11.69 -9.65 12.59
N ALA A 21 12.32 -9.19 11.51
CA ALA A 21 13.48 -9.84 10.92
C ALA A 21 14.69 -9.82 11.87
N GLU A 22 14.96 -8.68 12.52
CA GLU A 22 16.03 -8.56 13.52
C GLU A 22 15.81 -9.50 14.73
N ILE A 23 14.57 -9.61 15.22
CA ILE A 23 14.21 -10.55 16.31
C ILE A 23 14.45 -12.01 15.89
N LEU A 24 14.17 -12.34 14.63
CA LEU A 24 14.37 -13.67 14.05
C LEU A 24 15.85 -14.05 13.94
N GLU A 25 16.73 -13.07 13.65
CA GLU A 25 18.18 -13.24 13.56
C GLU A 25 18.84 -13.33 14.95
N GLN A 26 18.39 -12.51 15.92
CA GLN A 26 19.04 -12.40 17.24
C GLN A 26 18.65 -13.50 18.24
N ASN A 27 17.48 -14.13 18.11
CA ASN A 27 16.97 -15.10 19.09
C ASN A 27 16.67 -16.47 18.45
N PRO A 28 17.70 -17.31 18.20
CA PRO A 28 17.49 -18.67 17.68
C PRO A 28 16.82 -19.62 18.69
N GLY A 29 16.86 -19.32 20.00
CA GLY A 29 16.48 -20.26 21.07
C GLY A 29 15.06 -20.15 21.63
N THR A 30 14.36 -19.03 21.51
CA THR A 30 13.02 -18.84 22.12
C THR A 30 11.90 -19.02 21.08
N SER A 31 11.20 -20.17 21.14
CA SER A 31 10.20 -20.57 20.13
C SER A 31 9.02 -19.60 20.00
N GLU A 32 8.56 -19.02 21.11
CA GLU A 32 7.35 -18.20 21.16
C GLU A 32 7.52 -16.85 20.47
N TYR A 33 8.61 -16.14 20.74
CA TYR A 33 8.93 -14.87 20.08
C TYR A 33 9.15 -15.06 18.58
N ARG A 34 9.84 -16.14 18.20
CA ARG A 34 10.07 -16.50 16.81
C ARG A 34 8.77 -16.82 16.07
N LYS A 35 7.87 -17.59 16.69
CA LYS A 35 6.56 -17.94 16.12
C LYS A 35 5.71 -16.69 15.91
N THR A 36 5.72 -15.80 16.90
CA THR A 36 5.03 -14.51 16.83
C THR A 36 5.60 -13.62 15.73
N ALA A 37 6.91 -13.43 15.66
CA ALA A 37 7.58 -12.65 14.62
C ALA A 37 7.31 -13.20 13.22
N LYS A 38 7.35 -14.53 13.03
CA LYS A 38 6.99 -15.17 11.74
C LYS A 38 5.53 -14.97 11.36
N ASN A 39 4.61 -15.07 12.33
CA ASN A 39 3.19 -14.85 12.08
C ASN A 39 2.90 -13.40 11.69
N VAL A 40 3.53 -12.44 12.39
CA VAL A 40 3.46 -11.02 12.05
C VAL A 40 4.03 -10.78 10.64
N LEU A 41 5.20 -11.35 10.33
CA LEU A 41 5.81 -11.20 9.00
C LEU A 41 4.93 -11.79 7.89
N ARG A 42 4.32 -12.96 8.13
CA ARG A 42 3.34 -13.57 7.20
C ARG A 42 2.12 -12.68 6.99
N LEU A 43 1.54 -12.17 8.07
CA LEU A 43 0.39 -11.26 8.00
C LEU A 43 0.76 -9.98 7.25
N CYS A 44 1.87 -9.34 7.61
CA CYS A 44 2.36 -8.15 6.94
C CYS A 44 2.62 -8.42 5.45
N ASN A 45 3.18 -9.56 5.06
CA ASN A 45 3.39 -9.88 3.65
C ASN A 45 2.09 -10.12 2.89
N ALA A 46 1.14 -10.87 3.47
CA ALA A 46 -0.17 -11.11 2.86
C ALA A 46 -1.01 -9.83 2.71
N ASN A 47 -0.98 -8.94 3.72
CA ASN A 47 -1.72 -7.68 3.73
C ASN A 47 -0.95 -6.50 3.11
N SER A 48 0.35 -6.63 2.85
CA SER A 48 1.16 -5.59 2.19
C SER A 48 0.94 -5.49 0.68
N ALA A 49 0.10 -6.34 0.08
CA ALA A 49 -0.38 -6.12 -1.27
C ALA A 49 -1.08 -4.76 -1.29
N LYS A 50 -0.39 -3.75 -1.84
CA LYS A 50 -0.78 -2.32 -1.83
C LYS A 50 -2.29 -2.15 -1.67
N MET A 51 -2.75 -1.62 -0.53
CA MET A 51 -4.11 -1.19 -0.21
C MET A 51 -4.87 -0.89 -1.49
N ARG A 52 -5.78 -1.78 -1.86
CA ARG A 52 -6.55 -1.66 -3.08
C ARG A 52 -7.87 -0.96 -2.75
N VAL A 53 -8.14 0.19 -3.37
CA VAL A 53 -9.49 0.79 -3.32
C VAL A 53 -10.44 -0.19 -3.98
N CYS A 54 -11.45 -0.63 -3.24
CA CYS A 54 -12.48 -1.58 -3.67
C CYS A 54 -11.92 -2.89 -4.26
N GLY A 55 -10.65 -3.26 -4.00
CA GLY A 55 -10.01 -4.41 -4.62
C GLY A 55 -9.54 -4.23 -6.07
N LEU A 56 -9.88 -3.12 -6.73
CA LEU A 56 -9.55 -2.87 -8.15
C LEU A 56 -8.28 -2.05 -8.36
N PHE A 57 -8.03 -1.04 -7.53
CA PHE A 57 -6.95 -0.08 -7.78
C PHE A 57 -6.01 0.00 -6.60
N ALA A 58 -4.73 -0.32 -6.81
CA ALA A 58 -3.71 -0.02 -5.81
C ALA A 58 -3.74 1.49 -5.51
N VAL A 59 -3.91 1.85 -4.23
CA VAL A 59 -3.72 3.21 -3.73
C VAL A 59 -2.23 3.49 -3.81
N ASP A 60 -1.82 3.93 -4.98
CA ASP A 60 -0.46 4.38 -5.26
C ASP A 60 -0.47 5.90 -5.44
N ALA A 61 0.69 6.54 -5.25
CA ALA A 61 0.85 7.98 -5.44
C ALA A 61 0.50 8.42 -6.88
N ALA A 62 0.58 7.49 -7.85
CA ALA A 62 0.19 7.72 -9.24
C ALA A 62 -1.33 7.61 -9.50
N LEU A 63 -2.13 7.06 -8.58
CA LEU A 63 -3.57 6.87 -8.79
C LEU A 63 -4.33 8.20 -8.97
N PRO A 64 -4.12 9.24 -8.14
CA PRO A 64 -4.74 10.55 -8.35
C PRO A 64 -4.35 11.16 -9.69
N LEU A 65 -3.07 11.03 -10.09
CA LEU A 65 -2.57 11.56 -11.35
C LEU A 65 -3.26 10.90 -12.56
N ARG A 66 -3.40 9.57 -12.54
CA ARG A 66 -4.10 8.81 -13.58
C ARG A 66 -5.59 9.16 -13.64
N LEU A 67 -6.24 9.32 -12.49
CA LEU A 67 -7.64 9.68 -12.40
C LEU A 67 -7.88 11.09 -12.98
N THR A 68 -7.06 12.07 -12.60
CA THR A 68 -7.13 13.43 -13.14
C THR A 68 -6.92 13.43 -14.65
N GLY A 69 -5.96 12.68 -15.18
CA GLY A 69 -5.74 12.54 -16.62
C GLY A 69 -6.96 12.00 -17.36
N LEU A 70 -7.59 10.95 -16.82
CA LEU A 70 -8.81 10.37 -17.38
C LEU A 70 -9.97 11.37 -17.38
N THR A 71 -10.21 12.02 -16.24
CA THR A 71 -11.28 13.02 -16.10
C THR A 71 -11.07 14.17 -17.07
N THR A 72 -9.86 14.72 -17.19
CA THR A 72 -9.54 15.79 -18.12
C THR A 72 -9.79 15.37 -19.56
N ALA A 73 -9.36 14.18 -19.98
CA ALA A 73 -9.59 13.68 -21.32
C ALA A 73 -11.09 13.56 -21.63
N TYR A 74 -11.87 13.00 -20.71
CA TYR A 74 -13.33 12.91 -20.85
C TYR A 74 -13.99 14.29 -20.92
N CYS A 75 -13.58 15.22 -20.06
CA CYS A 75 -14.07 16.59 -20.10
C CYS A 75 -13.77 17.25 -21.46
N ILE A 76 -12.56 17.09 -22.00
CA ILE A 76 -12.19 17.64 -23.31
C ILE A 76 -13.08 17.06 -24.41
N VAL A 77 -13.27 15.74 -24.44
CA VAL A 77 -14.13 15.08 -25.43
C VAL A 77 -15.58 15.58 -25.32
N LEU A 78 -16.12 15.66 -24.12
CA LEU A 78 -17.48 16.19 -23.90
C LEU A 78 -17.62 17.65 -24.32
N LEU A 79 -16.60 18.48 -24.04
CA LEU A 79 -16.57 19.87 -24.47
C LEU A 79 -16.46 19.99 -25.99
N GLN A 80 -15.69 19.11 -26.65
CA GLN A 80 -15.66 19.03 -28.11
C GLN A 80 -17.05 18.72 -28.66
N PHE A 81 -17.75 17.71 -28.15
CA PHE A 81 -19.12 17.42 -28.59
C PHE A 81 -20.14 18.53 -28.30
N ALA A 82 -19.91 19.35 -27.27
CA ALA A 82 -20.83 20.41 -26.88
C ALA A 82 -20.62 21.73 -27.66
N PHE A 83 -19.38 22.02 -28.06
CA PHE A 83 -18.99 23.33 -28.59
C PHE A 83 -18.29 23.30 -29.96
N LEU A 84 -17.89 22.13 -30.44
CA LEU A 84 -17.26 21.93 -31.75
C LEU A 84 -18.19 21.09 -32.65
#